data_AF-A0A3M5F4L2-F1
#
_entry.id   AF-A0A3M5F4L2-F1
#
_cell.length_a   1.000
_cell.length_b   1.000
_cell.length_c   1.000
_cell.angle_alpha   90.00
_cell.angle_beta   90.00
_cell.angle_gamma   90.00
#
_symmetry.space_group_name_H-M   'P 1'
#
loop_
_entity.id
_entity.type
_entity.pdbx_description
1 polymer ?
#
loop_
_entity_poly.entity_id
_entity_poly.type
_entity_poly.pdbx_seq_one_letter_code
_entity_poly.pdbx_strand_id
1 'polypeptide(L)'
;MSVSFYSGTAGALRSWLVLAFLMGLVGCSSMVTPEMKRLPDRVELTSVPFFRGNAYQSGPMVLASMLANQQVQTTPGLLDKPLQLPGAEDRLEQNMQKVAREYGFMVYPLDGQLQDLLTQVSAGYPVMLRFA
;
A
#
# COMPACT_ATOMS: atom_id res chain seq x y z
N MET A 1 26.58 66.59 10.98
CA MET A 1 25.28 65.89 10.89
C MET A 1 25.56 64.40 10.78
N SER A 2 25.57 63.73 11.92
CA SER A 2 25.78 62.30 12.08
C SER A 2 24.41 61.61 12.10
N VAL A 3 24.09 60.81 11.07
CA VAL A 3 22.91 59.94 11.10
C VAL A 3 23.37 58.53 11.40
N SER A 4 23.05 58.10 12.62
CA SER A 4 23.43 56.83 13.22
C SER A 4 22.76 55.66 12.49
N PHE A 5 23.57 54.75 11.95
CA PHE A 5 23.15 53.45 11.44
C PHE A 5 22.74 52.54 12.61
N TYR A 6 21.46 52.56 12.99
CA TYR A 6 20.89 51.64 13.97
C TYR A 6 19.49 51.21 13.51
N SER A 7 19.42 50.18 12.66
CA SER A 7 18.26 49.26 12.53
C SER A 7 18.45 48.38 11.29
N GLY A 8 18.70 47.08 11.48
CA GLY A 8 18.78 46.16 10.33
C GLY A 8 18.78 44.68 10.69
N THR A 9 19.14 44.32 11.92
CA THR A 9 19.30 42.92 12.32
C THR A 9 17.96 42.20 12.57
N ALA A 10 16.96 42.90 13.13
CA ALA A 10 15.66 42.29 13.45
C ALA A 10 14.77 42.01 12.22
N GLY A 11 14.84 42.86 11.18
CA GLY A 11 14.08 42.68 9.93
C GLY A 11 14.67 41.58 9.06
N ALA A 12 16.00 41.51 8.97
CA ALA A 12 16.71 40.45 8.27
C ALA A 12 16.44 39.07 8.89
N LEU A 13 16.46 38.97 10.22
CA LEU A 13 16.20 37.71 10.93
C LEU A 13 14.75 37.23 10.73
N ARG A 14 13.76 38.13 10.78
CA ARG A 14 12.35 37.81 10.50
C ARG A 14 12.13 37.38 9.04
N SER A 15 12.79 38.06 8.09
CA SER A 15 12.73 37.69 6.67
C SER A 15 13.33 36.31 6.43
N TRP A 16 14.43 35.98 7.11
CA TRP A 16 15.07 34.66 7.04
C TRP A 16 14.22 33.55 7.66
N LEU A 17 13.53 33.82 8.77
CA LEU A 17 12.55 32.91 9.37
C LEU A 17 11.36 32.64 8.45
N VAL A 18 10.83 33.68 7.79
CA VAL A 18 9.74 33.53 6.82
C VAL A 18 10.19 32.75 5.59
N LEU A 19 11.40 33.02 5.08
CA LEU A 19 11.97 32.28 3.96
C LEU A 19 12.20 30.80 4.31
N ALA A 20 12.76 30.51 5.48
CA ALA A 20 12.95 29.14 5.96
C ALA A 20 11.62 28.40 6.13
N PHE A 21 10.59 29.08 6.66
CA PHE A 21 9.25 28.51 6.79
C PHE A 21 8.61 28.20 5.42
N LEU A 22 8.71 29.13 4.46
CA LEU A 22 8.26 28.93 3.08
C LEU A 22 9.02 27.80 2.39
N MET A 23 10.33 27.65 2.64
CA MET A 23 11.14 26.58 2.06
C MET A 23 10.82 25.21 2.67
N GLY A 24 10.44 25.17 3.95
CA GLY A 24 9.92 23.95 4.60
C GLY A 24 8.59 23.47 4.03
N LEU A 25 7.71 24.38 3.61
CA LEU A 25 6.39 24.05 3.02
C LEU A 25 6.50 23.37 1.64
N VAL A 26 7.55 23.64 0.86
CA VAL A 26 7.71 23.08 -0.50
C VAL A 26 8.10 21.59 -0.48
N GLY A 27 8.63 21.07 0.64
CA GLY A 27 9.10 19.69 0.75
C GLY A 27 8.01 18.61 0.78
N CYS A 28 6.79 18.93 1.22
CA CYS A 28 5.75 17.93 1.47
C CYS A 28 5.06 17.37 0.21
N SER A 29 5.25 17.98 -0.96
CA SER A 29 4.61 17.51 -2.21
C SER A 29 5.49 16.57 -3.05
N SER A 30 6.75 16.37 -2.68
CA SER A 30 7.73 15.70 -3.55
C SER A 30 7.74 14.16 -3.43
N MET A 31 6.72 13.57 -2.83
CA MET A 31 6.64 12.11 -2.61
C MET A 31 6.25 11.32 -3.87
N VAL A 32 5.91 12.00 -4.98
CA VAL A 32 5.57 11.34 -6.25
C VAL A 32 6.82 11.10 -7.08
N THR A 33 7.22 9.82 -7.18
CA THR A 33 8.33 9.42 -8.05
C THR A 33 7.93 9.56 -9.52
N PRO A 34 8.89 9.83 -10.43
CA PRO A 34 8.61 9.96 -11.86
C PRO A 34 7.98 8.70 -12.47
N GLU A 35 8.30 7.52 -11.92
CA GLU A 35 7.68 6.23 -12.28
C GLU A 35 6.17 6.23 -11.98
N MET A 36 5.75 6.70 -10.79
CA MET A 36 4.32 6.81 -10.44
C MET A 36 3.57 7.79 -11.33
N LYS A 37 4.23 8.84 -11.82
CA LYS A 37 3.63 9.83 -12.71
C LYS A 37 3.31 9.27 -14.11
N ARG A 38 3.88 8.13 -14.49
CA ARG A 38 3.60 7.46 -15.77
C ARG A 38 2.41 6.51 -15.70
N LEU A 39 2.00 6.13 -14.50
CA LEU A 39 0.86 5.25 -14.26
C LEU A 39 -0.45 6.02 -14.48
N PRO A 40 -1.55 5.33 -14.85
CA PRO A 40 -2.86 5.97 -14.95
C PRO A 40 -3.27 6.62 -13.63
N ASP A 41 -3.93 7.77 -13.69
CA ASP A 41 -4.37 8.54 -12.50
C ASP A 41 -5.33 7.74 -11.60
N ARG A 42 -6.09 6.81 -12.17
CA ARG A 42 -7.03 5.94 -11.45
C ARG A 42 -7.21 4.61 -12.18
N VAL A 43 -7.10 3.52 -11.44
CA VAL A 43 -7.48 2.17 -11.88
C VAL A 43 -8.30 1.52 -10.78
N GLU A 44 -9.40 0.88 -11.16
CA GLU A 44 -10.30 0.17 -10.24
C GLU A 44 -10.60 -1.22 -10.79
N LEU A 45 -10.30 -2.25 -9.99
CA LEU A 45 -10.49 -3.65 -10.36
C LEU A 45 -11.88 -4.12 -9.91
N THR A 46 -12.89 -3.93 -10.76
CA THR A 46 -14.29 -4.24 -10.43
C THR A 46 -14.62 -5.74 -10.46
N SER A 47 -13.76 -6.56 -11.05
CA SER A 47 -13.96 -8.01 -11.18
C SER A 47 -13.60 -8.81 -9.92
N VAL A 48 -12.90 -8.20 -8.97
CA VAL A 48 -12.40 -8.90 -7.78
C VAL A 48 -13.53 -9.02 -6.76
N PRO A 49 -14.00 -10.24 -6.43
CA PRO A 49 -15.09 -10.40 -5.47
C PRO A 49 -14.65 -9.97 -4.07
N PHE A 50 -15.54 -9.27 -3.34
CA PHE A 50 -15.26 -8.84 -1.97
C PHE A 50 -16.03 -9.67 -0.95
N PHE A 51 -15.29 -10.36 -0.07
CA PHE A 51 -15.86 -11.09 1.06
C PHE A 51 -15.72 -10.28 2.35
N ARG A 52 -16.85 -9.97 2.99
CA ARG A 52 -16.88 -9.23 4.26
C ARG A 52 -16.46 -10.13 5.41
N GLY A 53 -15.57 -9.64 6.26
CA GLY A 53 -15.16 -10.31 7.49
C GLY A 53 -13.80 -9.81 7.97
N ASN A 54 -13.51 -10.01 9.25
CA ASN A 54 -12.23 -9.68 9.89
C ASN A 54 -11.69 -10.83 10.75
N ALA A 55 -12.26 -12.03 10.62
CA ALA A 55 -11.75 -13.23 11.26
C ALA A 55 -10.36 -13.57 10.73
N TYR A 56 -9.48 -14.06 11.61
CA TYR A 56 -8.15 -14.55 11.24
C TYR A 56 -7.34 -13.56 10.39
N GLN A 57 -7.34 -12.28 10.81
CA GLN A 57 -6.64 -11.18 10.12
C GLN A 57 -7.11 -10.97 8.66
N SER A 58 -8.37 -11.31 8.36
CA SER A 58 -8.96 -11.24 7.01
C SER A 58 -8.29 -12.14 5.96
N GLY A 59 -7.37 -13.02 6.36
CA GLY A 59 -6.58 -13.86 5.44
C GLY A 59 -7.43 -14.74 4.53
N PRO A 60 -8.36 -15.56 5.07
CA PRO A 60 -9.18 -16.43 4.22
C PRO A 60 -10.10 -15.63 3.30
N MET A 61 -10.55 -14.43 3.70
CA MET A 61 -11.34 -13.55 2.85
C MET A 61 -10.54 -13.08 1.64
N VAL A 62 -9.32 -12.57 1.86
CA VAL A 62 -8.47 -12.06 0.77
C VAL A 62 -8.02 -13.20 -0.14
N LEU A 63 -7.68 -14.38 0.40
CA LEU A 63 -7.33 -15.54 -0.42
C LEU A 63 -8.51 -16.03 -1.26
N ALA A 64 -9.72 -16.08 -0.69
CA ALA A 64 -10.92 -16.42 -1.44
C ALA A 64 -11.20 -15.42 -2.57
N SER A 65 -11.05 -14.12 -2.32
CA SER A 65 -11.18 -13.08 -3.34
C SER A 65 -10.21 -13.28 -4.51
N MET A 66 -8.94 -13.58 -4.22
CA MET A 66 -7.92 -13.82 -5.25
C MET A 66 -8.19 -15.07 -6.07
N LEU A 67 -8.56 -16.17 -5.41
CA LEU A 67 -8.92 -17.43 -6.07
C LEU A 67 -10.18 -17.28 -6.93
N ALA A 68 -11.20 -16.59 -6.42
CA ALA A 68 -12.43 -16.34 -7.16
C ALA A 68 -12.20 -15.43 -8.38
N ASN A 69 -11.28 -14.46 -8.30
CA ASN A 69 -10.86 -13.68 -9.46
C ASN A 69 -10.18 -14.55 -10.55
N GLN A 70 -9.59 -15.69 -10.16
CA GLN A 70 -9.04 -16.71 -11.07
C GLN A 70 -10.07 -17.81 -11.41
N GLN A 71 -11.36 -17.52 -11.23
CA GLN A 71 -12.48 -18.42 -11.55
C GLN A 71 -12.52 -19.71 -10.72
N VAL A 72 -11.84 -19.74 -9.57
CA VAL A 72 -11.93 -20.84 -8.60
C VAL A 72 -13.14 -20.60 -7.70
N GLN A 73 -14.09 -21.53 -7.74
CA GLN A 73 -15.29 -21.50 -6.92
C GLN A 73 -14.94 -21.85 -5.47
N THR A 74 -14.67 -20.84 -4.64
CA THR A 74 -14.37 -21.01 -3.21
C THR A 74 -15.04 -19.94 -2.35
N THR A 75 -15.09 -20.15 -1.04
CA THR A 75 -15.56 -19.18 -0.07
C THR A 75 -14.60 -19.14 1.13
N PRO A 76 -14.55 -18.04 1.90
CA PRO A 76 -13.58 -17.92 2.99
C PRO A 76 -13.65 -19.06 4.00
N GLY A 77 -14.85 -19.52 4.37
CA GLY A 77 -15.02 -20.63 5.33
C GLY A 77 -14.52 -21.99 4.84
N LEU A 78 -14.42 -22.20 3.52
CA LEU A 78 -13.80 -23.42 2.97
C LEU A 78 -12.27 -23.40 3.10
N LEU A 79 -11.69 -22.23 3.28
CA LEU A 79 -10.25 -22.03 3.40
C LEU A 79 -9.75 -22.12 4.85
N ASP A 80 -10.64 -22.07 5.86
CA ASP A 80 -10.24 -22.13 7.27
C ASP A 80 -9.46 -23.41 7.61
N LYS A 81 -10.01 -24.58 7.25
CA LYS A 81 -9.36 -25.88 7.50
C LYS A 81 -8.00 -26.02 6.79
N PRO A 82 -7.85 -25.78 5.48
CA PRO A 82 -6.54 -25.87 4.82
C PRO A 82 -5.54 -24.80 5.31
N LEU A 83 -6.02 -23.64 5.77
CA LEU A 83 -5.19 -22.62 6.41
C LEU A 83 -4.85 -22.94 7.88
N GLN A 84 -5.36 -24.05 8.42
CA GLN A 84 -5.18 -24.49 9.82
C GLN A 84 -5.74 -23.48 10.83
N LEU A 85 -6.90 -22.91 10.54
CA LEU A 85 -7.58 -21.94 11.38
C LEU A 85 -8.77 -22.59 12.12
N PRO A 86 -9.06 -22.17 13.37
CA PRO A 86 -8.28 -21.24 14.20
C PRO A 86 -6.96 -21.83 14.73
N GLY A 87 -6.01 -20.99 15.13
CA GLY A 87 -4.81 -21.38 15.88
C GLY A 87 -3.48 -21.37 15.11
N ALA A 88 -3.48 -21.00 13.84
CA ALA A 88 -2.28 -20.82 13.01
C ALA A 88 -2.16 -19.40 12.43
N GLU A 89 -2.72 -18.40 13.11
CA GLU A 89 -2.69 -16.98 12.69
C GLU A 89 -1.26 -16.43 12.61
N ASP A 90 -0.35 -16.96 13.43
CA ASP A 90 1.08 -16.65 13.44
C ASP A 90 1.81 -17.10 12.17
N ARG A 91 1.34 -18.19 11.56
CA ARG A 91 1.88 -18.80 10.33
C ARG A 91 1.00 -18.55 9.11
N LEU A 92 0.01 -17.68 9.23
CA LEU A 92 -1.03 -17.46 8.22
C LEU A 92 -0.44 -17.14 6.84
N GLU A 93 0.55 -16.24 6.77
CA GLU A 93 1.18 -15.86 5.50
C GLU A 93 1.82 -17.06 4.78
N GLN A 94 2.54 -17.92 5.53
CA GLN A 94 3.16 -19.13 4.99
C GLN A 94 2.10 -20.15 4.56
N ASN A 95 1.06 -20.34 5.38
CA ASN A 95 -0.06 -21.24 5.07
C ASN A 95 -0.83 -20.77 3.82
N MET A 96 -1.08 -19.48 3.67
CA MET A 96 -1.76 -18.92 2.49
C MET A 96 -0.97 -19.22 1.21
N GLN A 97 0.35 -19.08 1.23
CA GLN A 97 1.18 -19.40 0.06
C GLN A 97 1.18 -20.90 -0.26
N LYS A 98 1.13 -21.77 0.76
CA LYS A 98 1.01 -23.22 0.60
C LYS A 98 -0.35 -23.60 0.02
N VAL A 99 -1.43 -23.08 0.58
CA VAL A 99 -2.79 -23.34 0.09
C VAL A 99 -2.96 -22.85 -1.34
N ALA A 100 -2.51 -21.63 -1.68
CA ALA A 100 -2.55 -21.15 -3.07
C ALA A 100 -1.87 -22.12 -4.05
N ARG A 101 -0.72 -22.70 -3.65
CA ARG A 101 -0.02 -23.73 -4.44
C ARG A 101 -0.79 -25.04 -4.53
N GLU A 102 -1.48 -25.48 -3.48
CA GLU A 102 -2.35 -26.66 -3.51
C GLU A 102 -3.53 -26.50 -4.49
N TYR A 103 -4.00 -25.26 -4.69
CA TYR A 103 -4.98 -24.91 -5.72
C TYR A 103 -4.38 -24.76 -7.14
N GLY A 104 -3.08 -25.01 -7.31
CA GLY A 104 -2.40 -24.95 -8.61
C GLY A 104 -1.86 -23.57 -9.01
N PHE A 105 -1.86 -22.59 -8.09
CA PHE A 105 -1.36 -21.24 -8.35
C PHE A 105 0.07 -21.04 -7.86
N MET A 106 0.84 -20.26 -8.62
CA MET A 106 2.15 -19.78 -8.19
C MET A 106 1.99 -18.45 -7.48
N VAL A 107 2.56 -18.33 -6.28
CA VAL A 107 2.62 -17.05 -5.56
C VAL A 107 3.86 -16.30 -5.98
N TYR A 108 3.67 -15.08 -6.46
CA TYR A 108 4.74 -14.17 -6.84
C TYR A 108 4.88 -13.06 -5.77
N PRO A 109 5.97 -13.05 -4.99
CA PRO A 109 6.21 -11.97 -4.03
C PRO A 109 6.65 -10.69 -4.76
N LEU A 110 6.15 -9.55 -4.30
CA LEU A 110 6.59 -8.22 -4.77
C LEU A 110 7.67 -7.67 -3.82
N ASP A 111 8.50 -6.76 -4.32
CA ASP A 111 9.64 -6.17 -3.59
C ASP A 111 9.23 -5.20 -2.45
N GLY A 112 7.94 -5.13 -2.14
CA GLY A 112 7.39 -4.37 -1.02
C GLY A 112 7.34 -2.85 -1.24
N GLN A 113 7.60 -2.37 -2.45
CA GLN A 113 7.48 -0.96 -2.78
C GLN A 113 6.08 -0.62 -3.30
N LEU A 114 5.60 0.59 -3.00
CA LEU A 114 4.31 1.06 -3.48
C LEU A 114 4.26 1.09 -5.02
N GLN A 115 5.39 1.40 -5.66
CA GLN A 115 5.50 1.45 -7.12
C GLN A 115 5.21 0.08 -7.76
N ASP A 116 5.69 -1.01 -7.17
CA ASP A 116 5.47 -2.37 -7.70
C ASP A 116 4.00 -2.74 -7.62
N LEU A 117 3.36 -2.44 -6.49
CA LEU A 117 1.92 -2.65 -6.30
C LEU A 117 1.12 -1.86 -7.34
N LEU A 118 1.39 -0.56 -7.48
CA LEU A 118 0.67 0.30 -8.43
C LEU A 118 0.87 -0.17 -9.86
N THR A 119 2.07 -0.65 -10.21
CA THR A 119 2.37 -1.23 -11.52
C THR A 119 1.49 -2.44 -11.79
N GLN A 120 1.39 -3.39 -10.85
CA GLN A 120 0.54 -4.57 -11.00
C GLN A 120 -0.95 -4.21 -11.12
N VAL A 121 -1.45 -3.33 -10.26
CA VAL A 121 -2.85 -2.90 -10.29
C VAL A 121 -3.16 -2.16 -11.59
N SER A 122 -2.25 -1.32 -12.08
CA SER A 122 -2.41 -0.62 -13.35
C SER A 122 -2.45 -1.56 -14.56
N ALA A 123 -1.77 -2.72 -14.44
CA ALA A 123 -1.81 -3.78 -15.44
C ALA A 123 -3.05 -4.69 -15.32
N GLY A 124 -3.94 -4.42 -14.35
CA GLY A 124 -5.18 -5.19 -14.16
C GLY A 124 -5.04 -6.37 -13.19
N TYR A 125 -3.90 -6.51 -12.50
CA TYR A 125 -3.68 -7.62 -11.57
C TYR A 125 -3.97 -7.22 -10.12
N PRO A 126 -4.84 -7.95 -9.41
CA PRO A 126 -5.03 -7.72 -7.99
C PRO A 126 -3.79 -8.16 -7.20
N VAL A 127 -3.46 -7.39 -6.16
CA VAL A 127 -2.32 -7.65 -5.28
C VAL A 127 -2.81 -7.92 -3.86
N MET A 128 -2.39 -9.04 -3.30
CA MET A 128 -2.59 -9.35 -1.89
C MET A 128 -1.49 -8.67 -1.06
N LEU A 129 -1.89 -8.00 0.02
CA LEU A 129 -0.99 -7.31 0.92
C LEU A 129 -1.48 -7.39 2.35
N ARG A 130 -0.57 -7.22 3.29
CA ARG A 130 -0.83 -7.17 4.73
C ARG A 130 -0.29 -5.86 5.27
N PHE A 131 -1.09 -5.18 6.08
CA PHE A 131 -0.63 -4.03 6.87
C PHE A 131 -0.20 -4.53 8.24
N ALA A 132 0.93 -4.02 8.73
CA ALA A 132 1.41 -4.24 10.10
C ALA A 132 0.94 -3.09 11.00
#